data_AF-A0A5M9JMF7-F1
#
_entry.id   AF-A0A5M9JMF7-F1
#
_cell.length_a   1.000
_cell.length_b   1.000
_cell.length_c   1.000
_cell.angle_alpha   90.00
_cell.angle_beta   90.00
_cell.angle_gamma   90.00
#
_symmetry.space_group_name_H-M   'P 1'
#
loop_
_entity.id
_entity.type
_entity.pdbx_description
1 polymer ?
#
loop_
_entity_poly.entity_id
_entity_poly.type
_entity_poly.pdbx_seq_one_letter_code
_entity_poly.pdbx_strand_id
1 'polypeptide(L)'
;MIFRKADLRRLGFTKGWEMVLSHGMKTSTTVGFCKGTAKSSLVSALRHYRASAVKNCHPVLLPFLMIREHMTSRADMKQREAWDTQGGIERAVADYGRLQKELEGVKSGGIDLDAINQGLDECHAQVMKHSRAAYIRAIEALEDMMKIFLNQFPALQINLTTDFHNTHVSLSSGLDFYKRRLHGIEGYANTTLRRLEIQRGLVSLQTKILDAANLPPQDHAHRATG
;
A
#
# COMPACT_ATOMS: atom_id res chain seq x y z
N MET A 1 9.52 -6.20 -19.55
CA MET A 1 9.93 -6.72 -18.23
C MET A 1 9.02 -6.10 -17.19
N ILE A 2 8.31 -6.87 -16.35
CA ILE A 2 7.42 -6.32 -15.31
C ILE A 2 7.72 -7.03 -14.02
N PHE A 3 8.39 -6.35 -13.09
CA PHE A 3 8.75 -6.91 -11.79
C PHE A 3 7.70 -6.58 -10.73
N ARG A 4 7.36 -7.58 -9.91
CA ARG A 4 7.23 -7.33 -8.47
C ARG A 4 7.91 -8.45 -7.70
N LYS A 5 9.12 -8.18 -7.21
CA LYS A 5 9.73 -8.96 -6.14
C LYS A 5 9.08 -8.53 -4.82
N ALA A 6 8.36 -9.43 -4.18
CA ALA A 6 7.84 -9.20 -2.83
C ALA A 6 8.70 -10.01 -1.85
N ASP A 7 9.78 -9.41 -1.36
CA ASP A 7 10.74 -10.03 -0.44
C ASP A 7 10.18 -10.29 0.98
N LEU A 8 8.87 -10.18 1.18
CA LEU A 8 8.25 -10.50 2.46
C LEU A 8 8.13 -12.02 2.59
N ARG A 9 9.12 -12.62 3.25
CA ARG A 9 9.02 -13.98 3.77
C ARG A 9 8.29 -13.95 5.11
N ARG A 10 7.22 -14.72 5.25
CA ARG A 10 6.63 -15.03 6.57
C ARG A 10 6.71 -16.54 6.76
N LEU A 11 7.43 -16.98 7.79
CA LEU A 11 7.62 -18.40 8.10
C LEU A 11 8.25 -19.19 6.92
N GLY A 12 9.22 -18.61 6.23
CA GLY A 12 9.91 -19.27 5.10
C GLY A 12 9.21 -19.19 3.74
N PHE A 13 7.95 -18.76 3.66
CA PHE A 13 7.19 -18.65 2.40
C PHE A 13 7.17 -17.22 1.84
N THR A 14 7.45 -17.08 0.53
CA THR A 14 7.35 -15.80 -0.20
C THR A 14 5.89 -15.33 -0.26
N LYS A 15 5.54 -14.17 0.31
CA LYS A 15 4.20 -13.58 0.13
C LYS A 15 4.15 -12.74 -1.14
N GLY A 16 3.46 -13.22 -2.17
CA GLY A 16 3.15 -12.41 -3.35
C GLY A 16 3.15 -13.23 -4.64
N TRP A 17 3.44 -12.52 -5.73
CA TRP A 17 3.71 -13.07 -7.04
C TRP A 17 4.88 -12.32 -7.66
N GLU A 18 5.66 -13.03 -8.46
CA GLU A 18 6.76 -12.52 -9.28
C GLU A 18 6.47 -12.93 -10.72
N MET A 19 6.70 -12.02 -11.66
CA MET A 19 6.54 -12.27 -13.08
C MET A 19 7.69 -11.64 -13.82
N VAL A 20 8.13 -12.24 -14.91
CA VAL A 20 9.05 -11.67 -15.88
C VAL A 20 8.59 -12.13 -17.24
N LEU A 21 8.06 -11.20 -18.04
CA LEU A 21 7.62 -11.49 -19.41
C LEU A 21 8.53 -10.78 -20.41
N SER A 22 8.79 -11.48 -21.51
CA SER A 22 9.42 -11.00 -22.73
C SER A 22 8.51 -11.32 -23.91
N HIS A 23 8.31 -10.35 -24.80
CA HIS A 23 7.50 -10.54 -25.99
C HIS A 23 8.38 -10.41 -27.23
N GLY A 24 8.40 -11.44 -28.07
CA GLY A 24 9.09 -11.42 -29.35
C GLY A 24 8.20 -10.78 -30.41
N MET A 25 8.54 -9.57 -30.87
CA MET A 25 7.76 -8.85 -31.89
C MET A 25 7.67 -9.62 -33.22
N LYS A 26 8.75 -10.31 -33.61
CA LYS A 26 8.81 -11.09 -34.87
C LYS A 26 8.02 -12.40 -34.79
N THR A 27 8.01 -13.06 -33.63
CA THR A 27 7.40 -14.39 -33.43
C THR A 27 6.01 -14.29 -32.81
N SER A 28 5.55 -13.08 -32.47
CA SER A 28 4.33 -12.78 -31.72
C SER A 28 4.15 -13.65 -30.46
N THR A 29 5.25 -14.13 -29.89
CA THR A 29 5.23 -15.07 -28.77
C THR A 29 5.65 -14.35 -27.50
N THR A 30 4.83 -14.47 -26.45
CA THR A 30 5.19 -14.02 -25.11
C THR A 30 5.72 -15.19 -24.30
N VAL A 31 6.99 -15.11 -23.90
CA VAL A 31 7.63 -16.10 -23.02
C VAL A 31 7.98 -15.45 -21.70
N GLY A 32 8.02 -16.23 -20.63
CA GLY A 32 8.35 -15.66 -19.34
C GLY A 32 8.31 -16.64 -18.20
N PHE A 33 8.69 -16.11 -17.04
CA PHE A 33 8.64 -16.79 -15.76
C PHE A 33 7.54 -16.18 -14.91
N CYS A 34 6.77 -17.00 -14.22
CA CYS A 34 5.86 -16.53 -13.19
C CYS A 34 5.85 -17.47 -11.99
N LYS A 35 5.95 -16.88 -10.80
CA LYS A 35 5.91 -17.57 -9.52
C LYS A 35 4.89 -16.89 -8.62
N GLY A 36 4.12 -17.68 -7.89
CA GLY A 36 3.17 -17.16 -6.93
C GLY A 36 2.84 -18.20 -5.87
N THR A 37 2.16 -17.77 -4.82
CA THR A 37 1.63 -18.68 -3.79
C THR A 37 0.19 -19.06 -4.09
N ALA A 38 -0.32 -20.14 -3.48
CA ALA A 38 -1.73 -20.53 -3.60
C ALA A 38 -2.70 -19.43 -3.12
N LYS A 39 -2.25 -18.54 -2.24
CA LYS A 39 -3.01 -17.36 -1.75
C LYS A 39 -2.84 -16.12 -2.63
N SER A 40 -2.04 -16.19 -3.69
CA SER A 40 -1.83 -15.06 -4.61
C SER A 40 -2.94 -14.98 -5.65
N SER A 41 -3.09 -13.80 -6.26
CA SER A 41 -4.02 -13.56 -7.37
C SER A 41 -3.65 -14.33 -8.65
N LEU A 42 -2.51 -15.02 -8.69
CA LEU A 42 -1.97 -15.67 -9.88
C LEU A 42 -2.92 -16.72 -10.47
N VAL A 43 -3.47 -17.60 -9.63
CA VAL A 43 -4.35 -18.69 -10.11
C VAL A 43 -5.63 -18.14 -10.74
N SER A 44 -6.22 -17.11 -10.12
CA SER A 44 -7.41 -16.41 -10.65
C SER A 44 -7.08 -15.73 -11.97
N ALA A 45 -5.97 -14.98 -12.02
CA ALA A 45 -5.53 -14.28 -13.21
C ALA A 45 -5.23 -15.23 -14.38
N LEU A 46 -4.59 -16.37 -14.12
CA LEU A 46 -4.34 -17.40 -15.14
C LEU A 46 -5.63 -18.05 -15.65
N ARG A 47 -6.62 -18.26 -14.78
CA ARG A 47 -7.95 -18.75 -15.19
C ARG A 47 -8.64 -17.76 -16.11
N HIS A 48 -8.66 -16.48 -15.76
CA HIS A 48 -9.20 -15.41 -16.60
C HIS A 48 -8.41 -15.30 -17.91
N TYR A 49 -7.08 -15.36 -17.85
CA TYR A 49 -6.23 -15.31 -19.03
C TYR A 49 -6.53 -16.48 -19.98
N ARG A 50 -6.64 -17.71 -19.49
CA ARG A 50 -6.99 -18.88 -20.32
C ARG A 50 -8.37 -18.75 -20.97
N ALA A 51 -9.35 -18.20 -20.25
CA ALA A 51 -10.68 -17.96 -20.79
C ALA A 51 -10.70 -16.84 -21.86
N SER A 52 -9.81 -15.85 -21.75
CA SER A 52 -9.73 -14.71 -22.67
C SER A 52 -8.72 -14.89 -23.83
N ALA A 53 -7.72 -15.75 -23.67
CA ALA A 53 -6.61 -15.94 -24.62
C ALA A 53 -7.06 -16.51 -25.96
N VAL A 54 -8.21 -17.21 -26.00
CA VAL A 54 -8.78 -17.74 -27.25
C VAL A 54 -9.20 -16.61 -28.21
N LYS A 55 -9.52 -15.42 -27.68
CA LYS A 55 -10.02 -14.29 -28.48
C LYS A 55 -8.98 -13.20 -28.73
N ASN A 56 -8.06 -12.96 -27.78
CA ASN A 56 -7.11 -11.85 -27.87
C ASN A 56 -5.76 -12.18 -27.20
N CYS A 57 -4.72 -12.45 -27.99
CA CYS A 57 -3.36 -12.70 -27.52
C CYS A 57 -2.56 -11.40 -27.34
N HIS A 58 -3.06 -10.46 -26.54
CA HIS A 58 -2.34 -9.22 -26.25
C HIS A 58 -1.23 -9.47 -25.19
N PRO A 59 0.03 -9.04 -25.41
CA PRO A 59 1.15 -9.34 -24.50
C PRO A 59 0.98 -8.77 -23.09
N VAL A 60 0.24 -7.68 -22.96
CA VAL A 60 -0.06 -7.01 -21.67
C VAL A 60 -1.28 -7.59 -20.94
N LEU A 61 -2.06 -8.48 -21.56
CA LEU A 61 -3.29 -9.00 -20.96
C LEU A 61 -3.06 -9.73 -19.63
N LEU A 62 -2.07 -10.62 -19.57
CA LEU A 62 -1.77 -11.35 -18.33
C LEU A 62 -1.30 -10.40 -17.21
N PRO A 63 -0.31 -9.50 -17.42
CA PRO A 63 0.05 -8.49 -16.41
C PRO A 63 -1.11 -7.61 -15.95
N PHE A 64 -1.97 -7.19 -16.88
CA PHE A 64 -3.16 -6.41 -16.55
C PHE A 64 -4.09 -7.17 -15.60
N LEU A 65 -4.37 -8.45 -15.89
CA LEU A 65 -5.20 -9.29 -15.04
C LEU A 65 -4.59 -9.49 -13.65
N MET A 66 -3.26 -9.62 -13.56
CA MET A 66 -2.56 -9.71 -12.27
C MET A 66 -2.77 -8.47 -11.41
N ILE A 67 -2.71 -7.28 -12.02
CA ILE A 67 -2.95 -6.01 -11.33
C ILE A 67 -4.42 -5.90 -10.93
N ARG A 68 -5.35 -6.17 -11.86
CA ARG A 68 -6.79 -6.16 -11.61
C ARG A 68 -7.19 -7.02 -10.42
N GLU A 69 -6.79 -8.28 -10.41
CA GLU A 69 -7.11 -9.23 -9.33
C GLU A 69 -6.49 -8.83 -7.99
N HIS A 70 -5.35 -8.14 -8.01
CA HIS A 70 -4.77 -7.59 -6.78
C HIS A 70 -5.62 -6.45 -6.19
N MET A 71 -6.24 -5.64 -7.05
CA MET A 71 -6.99 -4.45 -6.64
C MET A 71 -8.45 -4.73 -6.29
N THR A 72 -9.10 -5.76 -6.86
CA THR A 72 -10.56 -5.97 -6.75
C THR A 72 -11.08 -6.49 -5.41
N SER A 73 -10.30 -7.22 -4.60
CA SER A 73 -10.89 -7.95 -3.45
C SER A 73 -10.35 -7.60 -2.07
N ARG A 74 -9.21 -6.94 -1.95
CA ARG A 74 -8.52 -6.79 -0.64
C ARG A 74 -7.95 -5.41 -0.36
N ALA A 75 -7.94 -4.51 -1.33
CA ALA A 75 -7.36 -3.18 -1.15
C ALA A 75 -8.29 -2.29 -0.31
N ASP A 76 -9.56 -2.16 -0.71
CA ASP A 76 -10.50 -1.23 -0.08
C ASP A 76 -10.84 -1.63 1.36
N MET A 77 -11.01 -2.93 1.63
CA MET A 77 -11.35 -3.42 2.97
C MET A 77 -10.21 -3.16 3.97
N LYS A 78 -8.96 -3.35 3.55
CA LYS A 78 -7.79 -3.04 4.39
C LYS A 78 -7.60 -1.54 4.61
N GLN A 79 -7.98 -0.72 3.64
CA GLN A 79 -7.97 0.73 3.83
C GLN A 79 -9.00 1.15 4.87
N ARG A 80 -10.19 0.54 4.87
CA ARG A 80 -11.21 0.77 5.91
C ARG A 80 -10.71 0.34 7.28
N GLU A 81 -10.13 -0.85 7.40
CA GLU A 81 -9.55 -1.34 8.67
C GLU A 81 -8.48 -0.38 9.22
N ALA A 82 -7.58 0.12 8.36
CA ALA A 82 -6.57 1.09 8.77
C ALA A 82 -7.21 2.42 9.24
N TRP A 83 -8.31 2.83 8.60
CA TRP A 83 -9.03 4.04 8.99
C TRP A 83 -9.76 3.90 10.32
N ASP A 84 -10.44 2.78 10.54
CA ASP A 84 -11.12 2.49 11.81
C ASP A 84 -10.12 2.46 12.95
N THR A 85 -8.95 1.87 12.71
CA THR A 85 -7.82 1.87 13.66
C THR A 85 -7.33 3.29 13.93
N GLN A 86 -7.10 4.09 12.89
CA GLN A 86 -6.69 5.50 13.03
C GLN A 86 -7.72 6.33 13.81
N GLY A 87 -9.01 6.18 13.53
CA GLY A 87 -10.09 6.87 14.24
C GLY A 87 -10.25 6.42 15.69
N GLY A 88 -9.89 5.17 16.00
CA GLY A 88 -9.74 4.68 17.37
C GLY A 88 -8.62 5.40 18.12
N ILE A 89 -7.45 5.52 17.49
CA ILE A 89 -6.28 6.22 18.06
C ILE A 89 -6.56 7.72 18.22
N GLU A 90 -7.20 8.37 17.24
CA GLU A 90 -7.62 9.78 17.32
C GLU A 90 -8.49 10.03 18.57
N ARG A 91 -9.46 9.15 18.83
CA ARG A 91 -10.33 9.25 20.02
C ARG A 91 -9.56 8.99 21.32
N ALA A 92 -8.72 7.96 21.36
CA ALA A 92 -7.94 7.63 22.55
C ALA A 92 -6.98 8.77 22.95
N VAL A 93 -6.30 9.39 21.97
CA VAL A 93 -5.41 10.55 22.19
C VAL A 93 -6.21 11.77 22.66
N ALA A 94 -7.41 12.00 22.11
CA ALA A 94 -8.27 13.12 22.52
C ALA A 94 -8.83 12.94 23.94
N ASP A 95 -9.29 11.74 24.28
CA ASP A 95 -9.78 11.41 25.62
C ASP A 95 -8.66 11.53 26.66
N TYR A 96 -7.44 11.11 26.30
CA TYR A 96 -6.25 11.33 27.13
C TYR A 96 -5.93 12.81 27.35
N GLY A 97 -5.96 13.62 26.30
CA GLY A 97 -5.79 15.07 26.43
C GLY A 97 -6.88 15.76 27.25
N ARG A 98 -8.14 15.28 27.18
CA ARG A 98 -9.25 15.80 28.01
C ARG A 98 -9.05 15.42 29.48
N LEU A 99 -8.78 14.15 29.75
CA LEU A 99 -8.56 13.66 31.11
C LEU A 99 -7.34 14.32 31.76
N GLN A 100 -6.26 14.60 31.01
CA GLN A 100 -5.12 15.34 31.54
C GLN A 100 -5.49 16.76 32.01
N LYS A 101 -6.38 17.46 31.30
CA LYS A 101 -6.87 18.79 31.71
C LYS A 101 -7.83 18.72 32.91
N GLU A 102 -8.57 17.63 33.06
CA GLU A 102 -9.49 17.41 34.19
C GLU A 102 -8.77 16.87 35.44
N LEU A 103 -7.65 16.15 35.28
CA LEU A 103 -6.87 15.52 36.36
C LEU A 103 -5.72 16.37 36.91
N GLU A 104 -5.63 17.68 36.61
CA GLU A 104 -4.66 18.60 37.24
C GLU A 104 -4.76 18.66 38.80
N GLY A 105 -5.64 17.88 39.44
CA GLY A 105 -5.69 17.70 40.90
C GLY A 105 -5.89 16.27 41.45
N VAL A 106 -6.03 15.20 40.64
CA VAL A 106 -6.33 13.86 41.17
C VAL A 106 -5.52 12.78 40.48
N LYS A 107 -4.94 11.86 41.27
CA LYS A 107 -4.06 10.77 40.83
C LYS A 107 -4.71 9.87 39.76
N SER A 108 -4.12 9.94 38.58
CA SER A 108 -4.02 8.92 37.51
C SER A 108 -4.97 7.72 37.57
N GLY A 109 -6.13 7.85 36.92
CA GLY A 109 -6.76 6.71 36.25
C GLY A 109 -6.04 6.49 34.92
N GLY A 110 -4.97 5.71 34.94
CA GLY A 110 -4.00 5.61 33.85
C GLY A 110 -4.63 5.13 32.55
N ILE A 111 -4.76 6.03 31.58
CA ILE A 111 -4.86 5.62 30.19
C ILE A 111 -3.53 4.98 29.82
N ASP A 112 -3.60 3.79 29.23
CA ASP A 112 -2.46 3.01 28.81
C ASP A 112 -1.78 3.67 27.59
N LEU A 113 -0.78 4.51 27.87
CA LEU A 113 0.08 5.15 26.87
C LEU A 113 0.80 4.11 26.00
N ASP A 114 1.11 2.94 26.54
CA ASP A 114 1.75 1.86 25.79
C ASP A 114 0.78 1.28 24.76
N ALA A 115 -0.50 1.12 25.11
CA ALA A 115 -1.55 0.74 24.16
C ALA A 115 -1.72 1.76 23.02
N ILE A 116 -1.64 3.06 23.31
CA ILE A 116 -1.69 4.12 22.27
C ILE A 116 -0.45 4.03 21.36
N ASN A 117 0.74 3.88 21.94
CA ASN A 117 1.98 3.76 21.18
C ASN A 117 2.01 2.52 20.29
N GLN A 118 1.57 1.37 20.82
CA GLN A 118 1.41 0.14 20.05
C GLN A 118 0.42 0.34 18.89
N GLY A 119 -0.74 0.97 19.16
CA GLY A 119 -1.73 1.28 18.13
C GLY A 119 -1.16 2.17 17.02
N LEU A 120 -0.39 3.20 17.36
CA LEU A 120 0.29 4.07 16.40
C LEU A 120 1.25 3.29 15.49
N ASP A 121 2.08 2.42 16.06
CA ASP A 121 3.04 1.60 15.30
C ASP A 121 2.35 0.55 14.43
N GLU A 122 1.32 -0.09 14.93
CA GLU A 122 0.51 -1.04 14.16
C GLU A 122 -0.19 -0.35 12.99
N CYS A 123 -0.81 0.81 13.22
CA CYS A 123 -1.47 1.59 12.16
C CYS A 123 -0.45 2.05 11.11
N HIS A 124 0.71 2.55 11.53
CA HIS A 124 1.80 2.95 10.63
C HIS A 124 2.28 1.76 9.77
N ALA A 125 2.51 0.60 10.39
CA ALA A 125 2.92 -0.62 9.68
C ALA A 125 1.86 -1.12 8.69
N GLN A 126 0.57 -1.02 9.05
CA GLN A 126 -0.55 -1.38 8.17
C GLN A 126 -0.60 -0.48 6.92
N VAL A 127 -0.47 0.83 7.10
CA VAL A 127 -0.50 1.82 6.01
C VAL A 127 0.67 1.63 5.05
N MET A 128 1.84 1.21 5.54
CA MET A 128 3.06 1.00 4.75
C MET A 128 3.19 -0.38 4.11
N LYS A 129 2.34 -1.34 4.47
CA LYS A 129 2.44 -2.77 4.10
C LYS A 129 2.40 -3.06 2.60
N HIS A 130 1.88 -2.13 1.79
CA HIS A 130 1.73 -2.27 0.36
C HIS A 130 2.49 -1.16 -0.37
N SER A 131 3.53 -1.51 -1.13
CA SER A 131 4.28 -0.56 -1.96
C SER A 131 3.43 -0.13 -3.16
N ARG A 132 2.61 0.90 -2.97
CA ARG A 132 1.78 1.54 -4.01
C ARG A 132 2.63 2.05 -5.17
N ALA A 133 3.75 2.71 -4.85
CA ALA A 133 4.73 3.18 -5.82
C ALA A 133 5.28 2.07 -6.73
N ALA A 134 5.45 0.84 -6.22
CA ALA A 134 5.89 -0.28 -7.07
C ALA A 134 4.82 -0.67 -8.10
N TYR A 135 3.53 -0.61 -7.75
CA TYR A 135 2.44 -0.87 -8.69
C TYR A 135 2.27 0.24 -9.71
N ILE A 136 2.42 1.50 -9.29
CA ILE A 136 2.40 2.65 -10.21
C ILE A 136 3.49 2.49 -11.27
N ARG A 137 4.74 2.22 -10.85
CA ARG A 137 5.86 1.96 -11.78
C ARG A 137 5.60 0.76 -12.69
N ALA A 138 4.96 -0.29 -12.19
CA ALA A 138 4.62 -1.46 -13.00
C ALA A 138 3.57 -1.11 -14.07
N ILE A 139 2.59 -0.26 -13.74
CA ILE A 139 1.60 0.23 -14.71
C ILE A 139 2.27 1.14 -15.75
N GLU A 140 3.17 2.04 -15.34
CA GLU A 140 3.90 2.91 -16.27
C GLU A 140 4.74 2.10 -17.27
N ALA A 141 5.45 1.08 -16.79
CA ALA A 141 6.20 0.18 -17.66
C ALA A 141 5.28 -0.58 -18.64
N LEU A 142 4.03 -0.86 -18.25
CA LEU A 142 3.04 -1.48 -19.12
C LEU A 142 2.50 -0.51 -20.18
N GLU A 143 2.19 0.72 -19.79
CA GLU A 143 1.77 1.78 -20.71
C GLU A 143 2.87 2.04 -21.76
N ASP A 144 4.13 2.10 -21.34
CA ASP A 144 5.25 2.31 -22.24
C ASP A 144 5.47 1.11 -23.17
N MET A 145 5.34 -0.12 -22.67
CA MET A 145 5.36 -1.31 -23.51
C MET A 145 4.24 -1.28 -24.57
N MET A 146 3.03 -0.84 -24.20
CA MET A 146 1.90 -0.73 -25.12
C MET A 146 2.15 0.32 -26.22
N LYS A 147 2.75 1.47 -25.87
CA LYS A 147 3.16 2.50 -26.84
C LYS A 147 4.22 1.97 -27.81
N ILE A 148 5.28 1.34 -27.29
CA ILE A 148 6.34 0.75 -28.10
C ILE A 148 5.76 -0.31 -29.03
N PHE A 149 4.87 -1.15 -28.50
CA PHE A 149 4.20 -2.19 -29.26
C PHE A 149 3.43 -1.58 -30.44
N LEU A 150 2.57 -0.57 -30.21
CA LEU A 150 1.86 0.10 -31.31
C LEU A 150 2.79 0.77 -32.32
N ASN A 151 3.85 1.44 -31.86
CA ASN A 151 4.77 2.19 -32.72
C ASN A 151 5.69 1.30 -33.57
N GLN A 152 6.01 0.10 -33.10
CA GLN A 152 6.82 -0.88 -33.83
C GLN A 152 5.97 -1.80 -34.71
N PHE A 153 4.65 -1.79 -34.53
CA PHE A 153 3.68 -2.56 -35.31
C PHE A 153 3.31 -2.07 -36.73
N PRO A 154 3.61 -0.83 -37.20
CA PRO A 154 3.32 -0.45 -38.58
C PRO A 154 4.02 -1.35 -39.63
N ALA A 155 5.10 -2.03 -39.26
CA ALA A 155 5.83 -2.96 -40.12
C ALA A 155 5.20 -4.37 -40.26
N LEU A 156 4.18 -4.71 -39.46
CA LEU A 156 3.51 -6.03 -39.41
C LEU A 156 2.05 -6.00 -39.92
N GLN A 157 1.73 -4.96 -40.70
CA GLN A 157 0.43 -4.32 -40.94
C GLN A 157 -0.77 -5.16 -41.45
N ILE A 158 -0.73 -6.49 -41.55
CA ILE A 158 -1.77 -7.20 -42.32
C ILE A 158 -2.96 -7.72 -41.50
N ASN A 159 -2.86 -7.97 -40.17
CA ASN A 159 -3.93 -8.69 -39.44
C ASN A 159 -4.19 -8.19 -38.01
N LEU A 160 -4.23 -6.88 -37.75
CA LEU A 160 -4.81 -6.39 -36.49
C LEU A 160 -6.33 -6.42 -36.62
N THR A 161 -6.93 -7.56 -36.25
CA THR A 161 -8.38 -7.70 -36.10
C THR A 161 -8.92 -6.58 -35.22
N THR A 162 -10.10 -6.05 -35.53
CA THR A 162 -10.81 -5.04 -34.70
C THR A 162 -10.82 -5.42 -33.22
N ASP A 163 -10.91 -6.72 -32.91
CA ASP A 163 -10.87 -7.27 -31.56
C ASP A 163 -9.56 -6.98 -30.81
N PHE A 164 -8.42 -7.01 -31.48
CA PHE A 164 -7.13 -6.67 -30.89
C PHE A 164 -7.09 -5.18 -30.54
N HIS A 165 -7.51 -4.31 -31.47
CA HIS A 165 -7.53 -2.87 -31.22
C HIS A 165 -8.44 -2.51 -30.05
N ASN A 166 -9.65 -3.08 -30.03
CA ASN A 166 -10.58 -2.93 -28.91
C ASN A 166 -9.98 -3.41 -27.58
N THR A 167 -9.26 -4.54 -27.61
CA THR A 167 -8.54 -5.04 -26.44
C THR A 167 -7.44 -4.10 -26.01
N HIS A 168 -6.65 -3.57 -26.94
CA HIS A 168 -5.58 -2.62 -26.64
C HIS A 168 -6.13 -1.36 -25.97
N VAL A 169 -7.18 -0.76 -26.54
CA VAL A 169 -7.86 0.42 -25.97
C VAL A 169 -8.41 0.10 -24.58
N SER A 170 -9.10 -1.03 -24.42
CA SER A 170 -9.66 -1.46 -23.14
C SER A 170 -8.58 -1.66 -22.06
N LEU A 171 -7.46 -2.30 -22.42
CA LEU A 171 -6.31 -2.48 -21.52
C LEU A 171 -5.70 -1.13 -21.14
N SER A 172 -5.54 -0.21 -22.09
CA SER A 172 -4.98 1.12 -21.84
C SER A 172 -5.84 1.93 -20.87
N SER A 173 -7.15 1.99 -21.11
CA SER A 173 -8.10 2.67 -20.22
C SER A 173 -8.15 2.01 -18.84
N GLY A 174 -8.07 0.68 -18.78
CA GLY A 174 -8.03 -0.05 -17.52
C GLY A 174 -6.76 0.23 -16.71
N LEU A 175 -5.60 0.31 -17.36
CA LEU A 175 -4.33 0.66 -16.71
C LEU A 175 -4.36 2.08 -16.13
N ASP A 176 -4.84 3.06 -16.91
CA ASP A 176 -4.99 4.45 -16.45
C ASP A 176 -5.95 4.53 -15.24
N PHE A 177 -7.07 3.81 -15.30
CA PHE A 177 -7.98 3.70 -14.16
C PHE A 177 -7.28 3.17 -12.90
N TYR A 178 -6.54 2.06 -12.99
CA TYR A 178 -5.82 1.51 -11.83
C TYR A 178 -4.69 2.40 -11.34
N LYS A 179 -4.01 3.13 -12.24
CA LYS A 179 -2.98 4.12 -11.89
C LYS A 179 -3.56 5.26 -11.08
N ARG A 180 -4.64 5.90 -11.57
CA ARG A 180 -5.35 6.97 -10.85
C ARG A 180 -5.88 6.50 -9.50
N ARG A 181 -6.45 5.29 -9.45
CA ARG A 181 -6.89 4.67 -8.19
C ARG A 181 -5.73 4.53 -7.21
N LEU A 182 -4.57 4.05 -7.64
CA LEU A 182 -3.38 3.93 -6.79
C LEU A 182 -2.87 5.27 -6.27
N HIS A 183 -2.89 6.32 -7.10
CA HIS A 183 -2.56 7.68 -6.64
C HIS A 183 -3.54 8.18 -5.57
N GLY A 184 -4.84 7.91 -5.71
CA GLY A 184 -5.82 8.23 -4.68
C GLY A 184 -5.54 7.51 -3.35
N ILE A 185 -5.19 6.21 -3.42
CA ILE A 185 -4.80 5.42 -2.25
C ILE A 185 -3.49 5.94 -1.62
N GLU A 186 -2.54 6.39 -2.43
CA GLU A 186 -1.27 6.97 -1.97
C GLU A 186 -1.48 8.32 -1.28
N GLY A 187 -2.27 9.22 -1.87
CA GLY A 187 -2.64 10.49 -1.24
C GLY A 187 -3.29 10.27 0.12
N TYR A 188 -4.25 9.34 0.18
CA TYR A 188 -4.89 8.95 1.43
C TYR A 188 -3.89 8.44 2.48
N ALA A 189 -3.00 7.54 2.09
CA ALA A 189 -1.98 7.01 2.99
C ALA A 189 -1.05 8.10 3.52
N ASN A 190 -0.65 9.05 2.69
CA ASN A 190 0.20 10.17 3.10
C ASN A 190 -0.52 11.06 4.13
N THR A 191 -1.81 11.34 3.94
CA THR A 191 -2.62 12.07 4.93
C THR A 191 -2.71 11.32 6.26
N THR A 192 -2.96 10.00 6.22
CA THR A 192 -2.98 9.17 7.44
C THR A 192 -1.64 9.17 8.15
N LEU A 193 -0.53 8.96 7.44
CA LEU A 193 0.82 9.00 8.02
C LEU A 193 1.10 10.35 8.68
N ARG A 194 0.72 11.45 8.02
CA ARG A 194 0.88 12.78 8.57
C ARG A 194 0.08 12.99 9.87
N ARG A 195 -1.12 12.42 9.95
CA ARG A 195 -1.93 12.46 11.18
C ARG A 195 -1.31 11.62 12.30
N LEU A 196 -0.81 10.44 11.99
CA LEU A 196 -0.10 9.59 12.95
C LEU A 196 1.16 10.28 13.49
N GLU A 197 1.92 10.99 12.63
CA GLU A 197 3.07 11.81 13.07
C GLU A 197 2.67 12.88 14.08
N ILE A 198 1.58 13.60 13.81
CA ILE A 198 1.05 14.63 14.73
C ILE A 198 0.67 14.00 16.07
N GLN A 199 -0.05 12.88 16.06
CA GLN A 199 -0.43 12.16 17.27
C GLN A 199 0.77 11.69 18.07
N ARG A 200 1.78 11.14 17.40
CA ARG A 200 3.03 10.71 18.04
C ARG A 200 3.75 11.87 18.71
N GLY A 201 3.76 13.04 18.05
CA GLY A 201 4.28 14.28 18.62
C GLY A 201 3.52 14.73 19.87
N LEU A 202 2.19 14.68 19.84
CA LEU A 202 1.33 15.01 20.99
C LEU A 202 1.58 14.08 22.17
N VAL A 203 1.57 12.76 21.94
CA VAL A 203 1.83 11.76 22.98
C VAL A 203 3.21 11.97 23.60
N SER A 204 4.24 12.25 22.78
CA SER A 204 5.60 12.52 23.27
C SER A 204 5.71 13.80 24.11
N LEU A 205 4.96 14.85 23.77
CA LEU A 205 4.91 16.07 24.57
C LEU A 205 4.21 15.82 25.91
N GLN A 206 3.12 15.05 25.91
CA GLN A 206 2.37 14.75 27.11
C GLN A 206 3.13 13.86 28.09
N THR A 207 3.91 12.89 27.61
CA THR A 207 4.81 12.11 28.47
C THR A 207 5.88 12.99 29.11
N LYS A 208 6.51 13.90 28.35
CA LYS A 208 7.50 14.84 28.92
C LYS A 208 6.90 15.75 30.00
N ILE A 209 5.65 16.19 29.83
CA ILE A 209 4.96 17.01 30.84
C ILE A 209 4.70 16.19 32.11
N LEU A 210 4.27 14.93 31.98
CA LEU A 210 4.09 14.04 33.13
C LEU A 210 5.40 13.74 33.84
N ASP A 211 6.48 13.48 33.11
CA ASP A 211 7.80 13.26 33.69
C ASP A 211 8.29 14.50 34.45
N ALA A 212 8.05 15.70 33.89
CA ALA A 212 8.35 16.98 34.53
C ALA A 212 7.50 17.23 35.80
N ALA A 213 6.23 16.82 35.81
CA ALA A 213 5.34 16.94 36.96
C ALA A 213 5.62 15.92 38.07
N ASN A 214 6.21 14.77 37.74
CA ASN A 214 6.59 13.71 38.68
C ASN A 214 8.03 13.83 39.20
N LEU A 215 8.78 14.88 38.82
CA LEU A 215 10.09 15.16 39.39
C LEU A 215 9.93 15.51 40.89
N PRO A 216 10.69 14.88 41.79
CA PRO A 216 10.64 15.21 43.21
C PRO A 216 11.01 16.70 43.39
N PRO A 217 10.38 17.42 44.33
CA PRO A 217 10.75 18.79 44.62
C PRO A 217 12.26 18.84 44.89
N GLN A 218 12.98 19.69 44.16
CA GLN A 218 14.37 19.96 44.51
C GLN A 218 14.36 20.61 45.88
N ASP A 219 14.72 19.83 46.90
CA ASP A 219 15.08 20.33 48.21
C ASP A 219 16.26 21.29 48.01
N HIS A 220 15.94 22.58 47.87
CA HIS A 220 16.86 23.66 48.18
C HIS A 220 17.02 23.69 49.71
N ALA A 221 17.65 22.64 50.25
CA ALA A 221 18.14 22.63 51.60
C ALA A 221 19.25 23.68 51.69
N HIS A 222 18.88 24.81 52.31
CA HIS A 222 19.75 25.83 52.84
C HIS A 222 21.07 25.24 53.37
N ARG A 223 22.19 25.54 52.72
CA ARG A 223 23.45 25.76 53.42
C ARG A 223 23.59 27.24 53.70
N ALA A 224 22.86 27.68 54.72
CA ALA A 224 23.28 28.79 55.55
C ALA A 224 23.79 28.19 56.87
N THR A 225 24.82 28.84 57.43
CA THR A 225 25.44 28.63 58.75
C THR A 225 26.60 27.62 58.83
N GLY A 226 27.75 28.15 59.28
CA GLY A 226 28.97 27.43 59.64
C GLY A 226 30.21 28.17 59.20
#